data_AF-A0A947X856-F1
#
_entry.id   AF-A0A947X856-F1
#
_cell.length_a   1.000
_cell.length_b   1.000
_cell.length_c   1.000
_cell.angle_alpha   90.00
_cell.angle_beta   90.00
_cell.angle_gamma   90.00
#
_symmetry.space_group_name_H-M   'P 1'
#
loop_
_entity.id
_entity.type
_entity.pdbx_description
1 polymer ?
#
loop_
_entity_poly.entity_id
_entity_poly.type
_entity_poly.pdbx_seq_one_letter_code
_entity_poly.pdbx_strand_id
1 'polypeptide(L)'
;MTSYLIDEIIGVTKDPKSKPFLEKALRELGEPAVAEEFGELKYQMKTRQIHNPARYLTTLLKKQLDKNRGNKEKQNLPARQEKIKTYFEDTQMTLFANFQTVKKEGEVVQGVMAVPYGKEIIPWATFISSSFFTLSTNKAKSDRVLATFRTLDGDVSIVPLLRGRIKPGDDERGILTVEHAKILAAIENMWVKQGSRKNTYPSGAVTCYCYVSIRELAKALNWKIFGGKALTWLTSKVYDLKTKPYYLDLTGLNLKNITGYGFSLLDSVELAEGKKHGQPETILSVKFSTPLSVQLLDRHAVSRPIEIAHIHSELAFLIRLFIEPILIGLNGGEYNKTLTDLIKELSLPAAGWHGYKNKRKQIFGKALKELNTQKTVDGRPMIVSIEKGLYDWMLTAKLGGKEKCLELQTAGPAKEKAAG
;
A
#
# COMPACT_ATOMS: atom_id res chain seq x y z
N MET A 1 15.64 0.57 8.25
CA MET A 1 16.35 -0.66 8.67
C MET A 1 17.64 -0.81 7.86
N THR A 2 18.52 0.20 7.89
CA THR A 2 19.81 0.21 7.17
C THR A 2 21.01 0.03 8.11
N SER A 3 20.76 -0.14 9.43
CA SER A 3 21.84 -0.15 10.43
C SER A 3 22.54 -1.51 10.56
N TYR A 4 21.85 -2.65 10.44
CA TYR A 4 22.44 -3.94 10.83
C TYR A 4 23.68 -4.33 10.00
N LEU A 5 23.63 -4.22 8.66
CA LEU A 5 24.78 -4.53 7.80
C LEU A 5 25.94 -3.54 8.01
N ILE A 6 25.63 -2.26 8.21
CA ILE A 6 26.65 -1.23 8.45
C ILE A 6 27.29 -1.42 9.83
N ASP A 7 26.51 -1.73 10.85
CA ASP A 7 26.98 -2.00 12.20
C ASP A 7 27.83 -3.29 12.23
N GLU A 8 27.47 -4.32 11.45
CA GLU A 8 28.25 -5.54 11.29
C GLU A 8 29.57 -5.30 10.52
N ILE A 9 29.53 -4.51 9.44
CA ILE A 9 30.72 -4.08 8.71
C ILE A 9 31.66 -3.29 9.62
N ILE A 10 31.14 -2.33 10.39
CA ILE A 10 31.92 -1.53 11.34
C ILE A 10 32.49 -2.42 12.45
N GLY A 11 31.73 -3.40 12.94
CA GLY A 11 32.21 -4.36 13.93
C GLY A 11 33.39 -5.21 13.43
N VAL A 12 33.37 -5.61 12.16
CA VAL A 12 34.43 -6.41 11.53
C VAL A 12 35.63 -5.56 11.10
N THR A 13 35.40 -4.37 10.56
CA THR A 13 36.45 -3.47 10.04
C THR A 13 37.07 -2.58 11.11
N LYS A 14 36.40 -2.41 12.25
CA LYS A 14 36.75 -1.51 13.36
C LYS A 14 36.97 -0.05 12.93
N ASP A 15 36.34 0.38 11.84
CA ASP A 15 36.46 1.73 11.31
C ASP A 15 35.10 2.46 11.31
N PRO A 16 34.71 3.12 12.42
CA PRO A 16 33.45 3.85 12.50
C PRO A 16 33.42 5.09 11.60
N LYS A 17 34.58 5.60 11.15
CA LYS A 17 34.65 6.77 10.27
C LYS A 17 34.20 6.45 8.84
N SER A 18 34.17 5.18 8.47
CA SER A 18 33.70 4.70 7.17
C SER A 18 32.16 4.70 7.03
N LYS A 19 31.41 4.92 8.11
CA LYS A 19 29.94 4.86 8.14
C LYS A 19 29.25 5.70 7.05
N PRO A 20 29.60 6.99 6.83
CA PRO A 20 28.95 7.80 5.80
C PRO A 20 29.20 7.26 4.38
N PHE A 21 30.38 6.67 4.14
CA PHE A 21 30.71 6.04 2.86
C PHE A 21 29.92 4.74 2.65
N LEU A 22 29.76 3.91 3.69
CA LEU A 22 28.98 2.69 3.64
C LEU A 22 27.48 2.97 3.41
N GLU A 23 26.94 4.01 4.04
CA GLU A 23 25.56 4.46 3.81
C GLU A 23 25.34 4.91 2.37
N LYS A 24 26.33 5.61 1.78
CA LYS A 24 26.32 6.00 0.38
C LYS A 24 26.41 4.80 -0.56
N ALA A 25 27.35 3.88 -0.30
CA ALA A 25 27.52 2.68 -1.11
C ALA A 25 26.26 1.79 -1.07
N LEU A 26 25.61 1.68 0.09
CA LEU A 26 24.37 0.91 0.25
C LEU A 26 23.19 1.55 -0.47
N ARG A 27 23.15 2.89 -0.55
CA ARG A 27 22.15 3.61 -1.34
C ARG A 27 22.35 3.45 -2.85
N GLU A 28 23.60 3.49 -3.32
CA GLU A 28 23.93 3.49 -4.75
C GLU A 28 24.08 2.08 -5.36
N LEU A 29 24.53 1.08 -4.58
CA LEU A 29 24.72 -0.31 -5.04
C LEU A 29 23.60 -1.25 -4.56
N GLY A 30 22.84 -0.86 -3.53
CA GLY A 30 21.88 -1.73 -2.86
C GLY A 30 22.52 -2.68 -1.86
N GLU A 31 21.71 -3.15 -0.91
CA GLU A 31 22.13 -4.06 0.17
C GLU A 31 22.74 -5.39 -0.33
N PRO A 32 22.23 -6.05 -1.38
CA PRO A 32 22.80 -7.32 -1.86
C PRO A 32 24.25 -7.21 -2.34
N ALA A 33 24.57 -6.15 -3.09
CA ALA A 33 25.92 -5.93 -3.61
C ALA A 33 26.91 -5.59 -2.49
N VAL A 34 26.49 -4.77 -1.50
CA VAL A 34 27.33 -4.47 -0.34
C VAL A 34 27.54 -5.72 0.53
N ALA A 35 26.52 -6.57 0.67
CA ALA A 35 26.62 -7.83 1.40
C ALA A 35 27.53 -8.86 0.71
N GLU A 36 27.54 -8.90 -0.62
CA GLU A 36 28.43 -9.76 -1.42
C GLU A 36 29.90 -9.37 -1.22
N GLU A 37 30.23 -8.08 -1.35
CA GLU A 37 31.60 -7.58 -1.14
C GLU A 37 32.03 -7.72 0.34
N PHE A 38 31.09 -7.62 1.28
CA PHE A 38 31.34 -7.92 2.68
C PHE A 38 31.58 -9.41 2.94
N GLY A 39 30.90 -10.30 2.19
CA GLY A 39 31.16 -11.74 2.18
C GLY A 39 32.56 -12.07 1.69
N GLU A 40 33.00 -11.41 0.62
CA GLU A 40 34.36 -11.53 0.08
C GLU A 40 35.41 -11.06 1.09
N LEU A 41 35.18 -9.93 1.77
CA LEU A 41 36.05 -9.49 2.87
C LEU A 41 36.18 -10.57 3.95
N LYS A 42 35.05 -11.14 4.41
CA LYS A 42 35.05 -12.20 5.44
C LYS A 42 35.81 -13.44 4.99
N TYR A 43 35.69 -13.82 3.72
CA TYR A 43 36.44 -14.93 3.14
C TYR A 43 37.95 -14.67 3.15
N GLN A 44 38.36 -13.50 2.68
CA GLN A 44 39.78 -13.13 2.59
C GLN A 44 40.44 -12.85 3.96
N MET A 45 39.66 -12.46 4.96
CA MET A 45 40.13 -12.40 6.35
C MET A 45 40.39 -13.80 6.93
N LYS A 46 39.61 -14.82 6.54
CA LYS A 46 39.82 -16.22 6.97
C LYS A 46 41.07 -16.85 6.33
N THR A 47 41.40 -16.46 5.10
CA THR A 47 42.62 -16.91 4.39
C THR A 47 43.88 -16.14 4.80
N ARG A 48 43.79 -15.21 5.76
CA ARG A 48 44.86 -14.34 6.29
C ARG A 48 45.57 -13.45 5.24
N GLN A 49 44.94 -13.17 4.10
CA GLN A 49 45.54 -12.39 3.02
C GLN A 49 45.31 -10.87 3.14
N ILE A 50 44.64 -10.39 4.20
CA ILE A 50 44.30 -8.97 4.38
C ILE A 50 44.86 -8.43 5.70
N HIS A 51 45.71 -7.40 5.61
CA HIS A 51 46.21 -6.63 6.76
C HIS A 51 45.30 -5.47 7.18
N ASN A 52 44.49 -4.90 6.25
CA ASN A 52 43.58 -3.80 6.55
C ASN A 52 42.18 -4.04 5.95
N PRO A 53 41.24 -4.58 6.76
CA PRO A 53 39.88 -4.89 6.33
C PRO A 53 39.08 -3.69 5.82
N ALA A 54 39.19 -2.53 6.47
CA ALA A 54 38.45 -1.31 6.11
C ALA A 54 38.86 -0.79 4.73
N ARG A 55 40.17 -0.72 4.48
CA ARG A 55 40.73 -0.26 3.21
C ARG A 55 40.40 -1.22 2.07
N TYR A 56 40.44 -2.53 2.34
CA TYR A 56 40.09 -3.55 1.36
C TYR A 56 38.62 -3.44 0.93
N LEU A 57 37.69 -3.43 1.89
CA LEU A 57 36.26 -3.28 1.59
C LEU A 57 35.95 -1.97 0.87
N THR A 58 36.59 -0.86 1.28
CA THR A 58 36.43 0.43 0.60
C THR A 58 36.88 0.36 -0.86
N THR A 59 37.94 -0.40 -1.15
CA THR A 59 38.45 -0.57 -2.51
C THR A 59 37.51 -1.41 -3.37
N LEU A 60 36.96 -2.50 -2.82
CA LEU A 60 35.95 -3.33 -3.48
C LEU A 60 34.69 -2.52 -3.82
N LEU A 61 34.15 -1.79 -2.84
CA LEU A 61 32.96 -0.97 -3.02
C LEU A 61 33.19 0.19 -3.99
N LYS A 62 34.36 0.85 -3.96
CA LYS A 62 34.72 1.87 -4.98
C LYS A 62 34.77 1.27 -6.38
N LYS A 63 35.39 0.09 -6.55
CA LYS A 63 35.45 -0.60 -7.84
C LYS A 63 34.06 -0.95 -8.37
N GLN A 64 33.12 -1.32 -7.50
CA GLN A 64 31.72 -1.53 -7.88
C GLN A 64 30.99 -0.22 -8.22
N LEU A 65 31.20 0.84 -7.44
CA LEU A 65 30.65 2.16 -7.74
C LEU A 65 31.14 2.70 -9.09
N ASP A 66 32.43 2.50 -9.40
CA ASP A 66 33.04 2.92 -10.66
C ASP A 66 32.57 2.06 -11.84
N LYS A 67 32.39 0.75 -11.64
CA LYS A 67 31.73 -0.13 -12.63
C LYS A 67 30.28 0.29 -12.89
N ASN A 68 29.53 0.68 -11.87
CA ASN A 68 28.16 1.18 -12.02
C ASN A 68 28.11 2.56 -12.68
N ARG A 69 29.15 3.39 -12.54
CA ARG A 69 29.29 4.65 -13.28
C ARG A 69 29.67 4.42 -14.75
N GLY A 70 30.57 3.47 -15.04
CA GLY A 70 30.95 3.10 -16.41
C GLY A 70 29.87 2.33 -17.18
N ASN A 71 29.02 1.57 -16.50
CA ASN A 71 27.90 0.86 -17.12
C ASN A 71 26.69 1.74 -17.45
N LYS A 72 26.64 3.00 -16.96
CA LYS A 72 25.62 3.97 -17.40
C LYS A 72 25.80 4.43 -18.85
N GLU A 73 26.99 4.23 -19.44
CA GLU A 73 27.26 4.60 -20.84
C GLU A 73 27.16 3.41 -21.83
N LYS A 74 27.07 2.17 -21.36
CA LYS A 74 27.04 0.96 -22.23
C LYS A 74 26.04 -0.12 -21.85
N GLN A 75 24.96 0.24 -21.17
CA GLN A 75 23.74 -0.55 -21.23
C GLN A 75 22.83 0.07 -22.28
N ASN A 76 22.59 -0.69 -23.36
CA ASN A 76 21.41 -0.49 -24.19
C ASN A 76 20.21 -0.50 -23.23
N LEU A 77 19.73 0.70 -22.91
CA LEU A 77 18.48 0.91 -22.22
C LEU A 77 17.44 0.03 -22.92
N PRO A 78 16.64 -0.79 -22.21
CA PRO A 78 15.40 -1.27 -22.80
C PRO A 78 14.69 -0.03 -23.34
N ALA A 79 14.24 -0.11 -24.61
CA ALA A 79 13.64 0.99 -25.34
C ALA A 79 12.86 1.86 -24.36
N ARG A 80 13.31 3.12 -24.19
CA ARG A 80 12.77 4.10 -23.26
C ARG A 80 11.25 3.95 -23.35
N GLN A 81 10.63 3.32 -22.35
CA GLN A 81 9.19 3.13 -22.36
C GLN A 81 8.64 4.52 -22.61
N GLU A 82 7.87 4.68 -23.69
CA GLU A 82 7.22 5.95 -23.96
C GLU A 82 6.63 6.41 -22.64
N LYS A 83 7.10 7.58 -22.15
CA LYS A 83 6.56 8.16 -20.92
C LYS A 83 5.06 8.15 -21.12
N ILE A 84 4.37 7.24 -20.43
CA ILE A 84 2.93 7.22 -20.40
C ILE A 84 2.59 8.65 -19.98
N LYS A 85 1.86 9.39 -20.81
CA LYS A 85 1.39 10.73 -20.45
C LYS A 85 0.50 10.52 -19.25
N THR A 86 1.05 10.74 -18.08
CA THR A 86 0.35 10.49 -16.85
C THR A 86 0.06 11.82 -16.14
N TYR A 87 -1.11 11.90 -15.53
CA TYR A 87 -1.55 13.04 -14.70
C TYR A 87 -0.89 13.03 -13.31
N PHE A 88 0.28 12.40 -13.14
CA PHE A 88 0.85 12.19 -11.81
C PHE A 88 1.75 13.32 -11.37
N GLU A 89 1.80 13.49 -10.06
CA GLU A 89 2.84 14.21 -9.35
C GLU A 89 4.24 13.75 -9.83
N ASP A 90 5.05 14.68 -10.33
CA ASP A 90 6.34 14.39 -10.97
C ASP A 90 7.39 13.79 -10.01
N THR A 91 7.22 13.89 -8.68
CA THR A 91 8.23 13.46 -7.70
C THR A 91 7.64 12.99 -6.37
N GLN A 92 8.40 12.16 -5.63
CA GLN A 92 8.11 11.73 -4.24
C GLN A 92 7.79 12.88 -3.28
N MET A 93 8.42 14.04 -3.46
CA MET A 93 8.22 15.20 -2.58
C MET A 93 6.85 15.84 -2.78
N THR A 94 6.33 15.78 -4.00
CA THR A 94 4.98 16.26 -4.32
C THR A 94 3.91 15.43 -3.59
N LEU A 95 4.15 14.13 -3.35
CA LEU A 95 3.26 13.23 -2.59
C LEU A 95 3.00 13.74 -1.18
N PHE A 96 4.08 14.11 -0.49
CA PHE A 96 4.01 14.56 0.89
C PHE A 96 3.75 16.06 0.99
N ALA A 97 4.03 16.84 -0.06
CA ALA A 97 3.67 18.24 -0.14
C ALA A 97 2.14 18.47 -0.14
N ASN A 98 1.37 17.48 -0.60
CA ASN A 98 -0.09 17.49 -0.56
C ASN A 98 -0.68 17.22 0.84
N PHE A 99 0.12 16.84 1.84
CA PHE A 99 -0.32 16.76 3.25
C PHE A 99 -0.38 18.13 3.92
N GLN A 100 -1.10 19.07 3.33
CA GLN A 100 -1.38 20.37 3.93
C GLN A 100 -2.83 20.41 4.42
N THR A 101 -3.03 20.90 5.63
CA THR A 101 -4.39 21.19 6.12
C THR A 101 -4.89 22.45 5.43
N VAL A 102 -5.61 22.26 4.33
CA VAL A 102 -6.34 23.33 3.66
C VAL A 102 -7.68 23.54 4.35
N LYS A 103 -7.96 24.78 4.78
CA LYS A 103 -9.25 25.11 5.40
C LYS A 103 -10.38 25.01 4.37
N LYS A 104 -11.54 24.51 4.77
CA LYS A 104 -12.76 24.48 3.95
C LYS A 104 -13.43 25.86 4.06
N GLU A 105 -13.11 26.77 3.13
CA GLU A 105 -13.58 28.16 3.14
C GLU A 105 -14.34 28.49 1.85
N GLY A 106 -15.36 29.35 1.97
CA GLY A 106 -16.19 29.76 0.84
C GLY A 106 -17.35 28.80 0.52
N GLU A 107 -18.13 29.17 -0.49
CA GLU A 107 -19.27 28.39 -0.96
C GLU A 107 -18.81 27.10 -1.63
N VAL A 108 -19.40 25.98 -1.23
CA VAL A 108 -19.00 24.65 -1.70
C VAL A 108 -19.57 24.35 -3.08
N VAL A 109 -18.70 23.96 -4.01
CA VAL A 109 -19.12 23.46 -5.32
C VAL A 109 -19.25 21.94 -5.24
N GLN A 110 -20.48 21.44 -5.36
CA GLN A 110 -20.74 20.01 -5.45
C GLN A 110 -20.48 19.52 -6.88
N GLY A 111 -19.84 18.35 -7.00
CA GLY A 111 -19.51 17.76 -8.28
C GLY A 111 -19.41 16.24 -8.24
N VAL A 112 -19.21 15.69 -9.43
CA VAL A 112 -19.03 14.26 -9.71
C VAL A 112 -17.71 14.09 -10.45
N MET A 113 -16.97 13.01 -10.20
CA MET A 113 -15.80 12.70 -11.02
C MET A 113 -16.22 12.30 -12.45
N ALA A 114 -15.46 12.78 -13.44
CA ALA A 114 -15.75 12.52 -14.86
C ALA A 114 -15.58 11.03 -15.25
N VAL A 115 -14.68 10.29 -14.60
CA VAL A 115 -14.45 8.86 -14.87
C VAL A 115 -14.42 8.07 -13.55
N PRO A 116 -15.45 7.25 -13.26
CA PRO A 116 -15.51 6.45 -12.03
C PRO A 116 -14.60 5.21 -12.05
N TYR A 117 -14.30 4.69 -13.25
CA TYR A 117 -13.45 3.51 -13.47
C TYR A 117 -12.67 3.66 -14.79
N GLY A 118 -11.34 3.50 -14.77
CA GLY A 118 -10.46 3.66 -15.95
C GLY A 118 -9.48 2.50 -16.12
N LYS A 119 -9.62 1.71 -17.20
CA LYS A 119 -8.74 0.56 -17.49
C LYS A 119 -7.27 0.92 -17.78
N GLU A 120 -6.96 2.21 -17.93
CA GLU A 120 -5.69 2.67 -18.49
C GLU A 120 -4.62 3.04 -17.45
N ILE A 121 -4.92 3.00 -16.14
CA ILE A 121 -4.06 3.68 -15.16
C ILE A 121 -4.00 2.98 -13.81
N ILE A 122 -2.92 2.23 -13.51
CA ILE A 122 -2.38 1.91 -12.16
C ILE A 122 -0.88 1.55 -12.36
N PRO A 123 0.13 1.92 -11.50
CA PRO A 123 0.10 2.41 -10.10
C PRO A 123 1.14 3.49 -9.68
N TRP A 124 0.78 4.49 -8.87
CA TRP A 124 1.72 5.01 -7.85
C TRP A 124 1.16 4.92 -6.43
N ALA A 125 1.28 3.73 -5.82
CA ALA A 125 1.11 3.51 -4.39
C ALA A 125 -0.23 3.97 -3.83
N THR A 126 -1.17 3.03 -3.74
CA THR A 126 -2.35 3.13 -2.88
C THR A 126 -1.91 3.67 -1.52
N PHE A 127 -2.22 4.93 -1.23
CA PHE A 127 -1.82 5.62 0.01
C PHE A 127 -2.11 4.73 1.23
N ILE A 128 -3.21 3.98 1.15
CA ILE A 128 -3.54 2.90 2.07
C ILE A 128 -2.99 1.56 1.54
N SER A 129 -1.74 1.28 1.87
CA SER A 129 -1.05 0.00 1.59
C SER A 129 -1.31 -1.04 2.68
N SER A 130 -0.70 -2.22 2.56
CA SER A 130 -0.80 -3.29 3.57
C SER A 130 -0.38 -2.85 4.97
N SER A 131 0.52 -1.85 5.11
CA SER A 131 1.02 -1.40 6.41
C SER A 131 -0.05 -0.72 7.27
N PHE A 132 -1.12 -0.20 6.68
CA PHE A 132 -2.19 0.49 7.40
C PHE A 132 -3.07 -0.45 8.21
N PHE A 133 -3.06 -1.75 7.88
CA PHE A 133 -3.93 -2.73 8.51
C PHE A 133 -3.12 -3.84 9.17
N THR A 134 -3.75 -4.53 10.10
CA THR A 134 -3.18 -5.69 10.79
C THR A 134 -4.19 -6.84 10.85
N LEU A 135 -3.73 -8.02 11.26
CA LEU A 135 -4.61 -9.17 11.48
C LEU A 135 -5.48 -8.94 12.73
N SER A 136 -6.69 -9.49 12.76
CA SER A 136 -7.58 -9.48 13.92
C SER A 136 -7.00 -10.16 15.19
N THR A 137 -5.96 -10.96 15.01
CA THR A 137 -5.17 -11.57 16.09
C THR A 137 -4.27 -10.57 16.81
N ASN A 138 -3.96 -9.42 16.21
CA ASN A 138 -3.23 -8.36 16.89
C ASN A 138 -4.12 -7.75 17.99
N LYS A 139 -3.62 -7.78 19.24
CA LYS A 139 -4.32 -7.23 20.41
C LYS A 139 -3.75 -5.89 20.88
N ALA A 140 -2.70 -5.40 20.23
CA ALA A 140 -2.15 -4.09 20.52
C ALA A 140 -3.15 -2.98 20.18
N LYS A 141 -3.18 -1.93 20.99
CA LYS A 141 -3.99 -0.73 20.74
C LYS A 141 -3.24 0.32 19.93
N SER A 142 -1.92 0.29 19.92
CA SER A 142 -1.08 1.08 19.02
C SER A 142 0.22 0.34 18.70
N ASP A 143 0.83 0.67 17.57
CA ASP A 143 2.18 0.22 17.22
C ASP A 143 2.83 1.19 16.22
N ARG A 144 4.12 0.95 15.94
CA ARG A 144 4.89 1.65 14.93
C ARG A 144 5.37 0.67 13.89
N VAL A 145 5.05 0.94 12.62
CA VAL A 145 5.46 0.13 11.46
C VAL A 145 6.14 1.03 10.44
N LEU A 146 6.70 0.41 9.40
CA LEU A 146 7.24 1.13 8.24
C LEU A 146 6.23 1.03 7.10
N ALA A 147 5.72 2.18 6.66
CA ALA A 147 4.86 2.29 5.50
C ALA A 147 5.72 2.52 4.25
N THR A 148 5.50 1.70 3.24
CA THR A 148 6.23 1.75 1.97
C THR A 148 5.35 2.36 0.89
N PHE A 149 5.82 3.45 0.29
CA PHE A 149 5.18 4.17 -0.81
C PHE A 149 6.05 4.02 -2.07
N ARG A 150 5.52 3.53 -3.18
CA ARG A 150 6.27 3.13 -4.40
C ARG A 150 5.82 3.87 -5.68
N THR A 151 6.66 4.72 -6.28
CA THR A 151 6.40 5.44 -7.56
C THR A 151 6.12 4.51 -8.71
N LEU A 152 5.37 5.03 -9.69
CA LEU A 152 5.24 4.42 -11.02
C LEU A 152 6.61 4.14 -11.62
N ASP A 153 7.52 5.07 -11.44
CA ASP A 153 8.90 5.00 -11.92
C ASP A 153 9.77 4.03 -11.09
N GLY A 154 9.20 3.39 -10.07
CA GLY A 154 9.84 2.35 -9.25
C GLY A 154 10.52 2.83 -7.97
N ASP A 155 10.56 4.14 -7.70
CA ASP A 155 11.19 4.68 -6.50
C ASP A 155 10.40 4.33 -5.25
N VAL A 156 11.11 3.99 -4.17
CA VAL A 156 10.50 3.56 -2.92
C VAL A 156 10.81 4.54 -1.79
N SER A 157 9.78 5.08 -1.16
CA SER A 157 9.85 5.84 0.08
C SER A 157 9.38 4.99 1.24
N ILE A 158 10.18 4.96 2.32
CA ILE A 158 9.82 4.25 3.56
C ILE A 158 9.63 5.30 4.65
N VAL A 159 8.42 5.36 5.20
CA VAL A 159 8.02 6.36 6.21
C VAL A 159 7.53 5.62 7.45
N PRO A 160 8.00 5.98 8.66
CA PRO A 160 7.42 5.42 9.87
C PRO A 160 5.95 5.83 10.04
N LEU A 161 5.10 4.84 10.27
CA LEU A 161 3.66 4.99 10.48
C LEU A 161 3.34 4.52 11.90
N LEU A 162 2.78 5.42 12.71
CA LEU A 162 2.17 5.05 13.99
C LEU A 162 0.70 4.76 13.74
N ARG A 163 0.23 3.59 14.18
CA ARG A 163 -1.18 3.18 14.09
C ARG A 163 -1.82 3.28 15.46
N GLY A 164 -3.04 3.81 15.53
CA GLY A 164 -3.81 3.94 16.76
C GLY A 164 -3.47 5.14 17.64
N ARG A 165 -2.66 6.09 17.15
CA ARG A 165 -2.37 7.39 17.81
C ARG A 165 -2.37 8.51 16.78
N ILE A 166 -2.92 9.69 17.13
CA ILE A 166 -2.98 10.85 16.22
C ILE A 166 -1.67 11.65 16.18
N LYS A 167 -0.81 11.48 17.20
CA LYS A 167 0.54 12.03 17.30
C LYS A 167 1.39 11.15 18.24
N PRO A 168 2.73 11.22 18.19
CA PRO A 168 3.59 10.51 19.13
C PRO A 168 3.25 10.88 20.58
N GLY A 169 3.14 9.89 21.46
CA GLY A 169 2.82 10.06 22.88
C GLY A 169 1.33 10.23 23.22
N ASP A 170 0.43 10.39 22.25
CA ASP A 170 -1.02 10.56 22.49
C ASP A 170 -1.74 9.25 22.83
N ASP A 171 -2.94 9.30 23.40
CA ASP A 171 -3.70 8.11 23.81
C ASP A 171 -3.88 7.06 22.71
N GLU A 172 -3.85 5.78 23.11
CA GLU A 172 -4.07 4.65 22.22
C GLU A 172 -5.55 4.43 21.94
N ARG A 173 -5.95 4.54 20.67
CA ARG A 173 -7.36 4.45 20.23
C ARG A 173 -7.69 3.15 19.48
N GLY A 174 -6.71 2.27 19.29
CA GLY A 174 -6.87 1.00 18.59
C GLY A 174 -6.37 1.03 17.14
N ILE A 175 -6.00 -0.15 16.63
CA ILE A 175 -5.47 -0.33 15.27
C ILE A 175 -6.58 -0.86 14.36
N LEU A 176 -6.65 -0.36 13.12
CA LEU A 176 -7.53 -0.91 12.11
C LEU A 176 -7.00 -2.26 11.61
N THR A 177 -7.89 -3.25 11.55
CA THR A 177 -7.62 -4.59 11.04
C THR A 177 -8.03 -4.73 9.58
N VAL A 178 -7.71 -5.87 8.97
CA VAL A 178 -8.12 -6.22 7.61
C VAL A 178 -9.63 -6.14 7.39
N GLU A 179 -10.45 -6.47 8.38
CA GLU A 179 -11.91 -6.31 8.27
C GLU A 179 -12.32 -4.86 8.00
N HIS A 180 -11.63 -3.88 8.60
CA HIS A 180 -11.90 -2.47 8.33
C HIS A 180 -11.43 -2.07 6.93
N ALA A 181 -10.36 -2.69 6.43
CA ALA A 181 -9.89 -2.48 5.06
C ALA A 181 -10.91 -2.97 4.01
N LYS A 182 -11.54 -4.13 4.24
CA LYS A 182 -12.62 -4.65 3.40
C LYS A 182 -13.84 -3.72 3.42
N ILE A 183 -14.20 -3.22 4.61
CA ILE A 183 -15.28 -2.25 4.76
C ILE A 183 -14.97 -0.96 4.00
N LEU A 184 -13.75 -0.43 4.13
CA LEU A 184 -13.34 0.76 3.37
C LEU A 184 -13.44 0.53 1.86
N ALA A 185 -12.92 -0.60 1.35
CA ALA A 185 -13.01 -0.94 -0.07
C ALA A 185 -14.47 -1.06 -0.56
N ALA A 186 -15.37 -1.59 0.26
CA ALA A 186 -16.80 -1.65 -0.05
C ALA A 186 -17.45 -0.25 -0.04
N ILE A 187 -17.08 0.63 0.90
CA ILE A 187 -17.53 2.02 0.94
C ILE A 187 -17.04 2.81 -0.28
N GLU A 188 -15.78 2.64 -0.68
CA GLU A 188 -15.22 3.22 -1.91
C GLU A 188 -16.04 2.80 -3.14
N ASN A 189 -16.37 1.51 -3.25
CA ASN A 189 -17.24 1.02 -4.33
C ASN A 189 -18.65 1.62 -4.29
N MET A 190 -19.22 1.83 -3.10
CA MET A 190 -20.53 2.50 -2.96
C MET A 190 -20.45 3.98 -3.36
N TRP A 191 -19.39 4.67 -3.00
CA TRP A 191 -19.11 6.03 -3.45
C TRP A 191 -19.05 6.11 -4.96
N VAL A 192 -18.35 5.17 -5.61
CA VAL A 192 -18.29 5.12 -7.07
C VAL A 192 -19.64 4.85 -7.70
N LYS A 193 -20.41 3.88 -7.18
CA LYS A 193 -21.80 3.61 -7.64
C LYS A 193 -22.74 4.80 -7.49
N GLN A 194 -22.45 5.72 -6.56
CA GLN A 194 -23.21 6.95 -6.36
C GLN A 194 -22.73 8.12 -7.22
N GLY A 195 -21.87 7.84 -8.21
CA GLY A 195 -21.33 8.86 -9.12
C GLY A 195 -20.09 9.55 -8.58
N SER A 196 -19.36 8.96 -7.62
CA SER A 196 -18.08 9.51 -7.15
C SER A 196 -18.18 10.98 -6.69
N ARG A 197 -19.17 11.26 -5.84
CA ARG A 197 -19.52 12.62 -5.40
C ARG A 197 -18.38 13.28 -4.63
N LYS A 198 -18.18 14.57 -4.87
CA LYS A 198 -17.16 15.39 -4.22
C LYS A 198 -17.63 16.81 -3.96
N ASN A 199 -17.05 17.42 -2.94
CA ASN A 199 -17.15 18.84 -2.63
C ASN A 199 -15.80 19.49 -2.90
N THR A 200 -15.80 20.55 -3.70
CA THR A 200 -14.60 21.37 -3.94
C THR A 200 -14.83 22.75 -3.35
N TYR A 201 -13.86 23.22 -2.57
CA TYR A 201 -13.90 24.54 -1.95
C TYR A 201 -12.99 25.50 -2.73
N PRO A 202 -13.32 26.80 -2.80
CA PRO A 202 -12.46 27.84 -3.39
C PRO A 202 -11.02 27.84 -2.86
N SER A 203 -10.82 27.43 -1.60
CA SER A 203 -9.49 27.26 -1.00
C SER A 203 -8.64 26.14 -1.62
N GLY A 204 -9.21 25.32 -2.52
CA GLY A 204 -8.58 24.11 -3.04
C GLY A 204 -8.80 22.87 -2.17
N ALA A 205 -9.47 22.99 -1.02
CA ALA A 205 -9.83 21.83 -0.23
C ALA A 205 -10.84 20.96 -1.00
N VAL A 206 -10.70 19.63 -0.89
CA VAL A 206 -11.62 18.70 -1.53
C VAL A 206 -12.06 17.60 -0.57
N THR A 207 -13.30 17.17 -0.68
CA THR A 207 -13.87 16.11 0.17
C THR A 207 -14.76 15.19 -0.64
N CYS A 208 -14.41 13.92 -0.70
CA CYS A 208 -15.27 12.87 -1.23
C CYS A 208 -16.31 12.47 -0.18
N TYR A 209 -17.52 12.12 -0.62
CA TYR A 209 -18.57 11.68 0.29
C TYR A 209 -19.58 10.75 -0.37
N CYS A 210 -20.21 9.89 0.44
CA CYS A 210 -21.27 8.99 -0.01
C CYS A 210 -22.25 8.65 1.13
N TYR A 211 -23.41 8.11 0.76
CA TYR A 211 -24.38 7.58 1.71
C TYR A 211 -24.29 6.05 1.76
N VAL A 212 -24.15 5.47 2.94
CA VAL A 212 -23.93 4.04 3.12
C VAL A 212 -25.10 3.44 3.88
N SER A 213 -25.98 2.73 3.16
CA SER A 213 -26.94 1.84 3.82
C SER A 213 -26.20 0.65 4.40
N ILE A 214 -26.32 0.41 5.70
CA ILE A 214 -25.60 -0.67 6.39
C ILE A 214 -25.97 -2.05 5.85
N ARG A 215 -27.22 -2.23 5.38
CA ARG A 215 -27.64 -3.46 4.71
C ARG A 215 -27.00 -3.63 3.34
N GLU A 216 -26.85 -2.56 2.57
CA GLU A 216 -26.16 -2.60 1.27
C GLU A 216 -24.66 -2.84 1.45
N LEU A 217 -24.06 -2.25 2.49
CA LEU A 217 -22.67 -2.52 2.85
C LEU A 217 -22.46 -4.00 3.19
N ALA A 218 -23.35 -4.61 3.97
CA ALA A 218 -23.28 -6.05 4.27
C ALA A 218 -23.38 -6.91 2.99
N LYS A 219 -24.25 -6.54 2.04
CA LYS A 219 -24.34 -7.20 0.73
C LYS A 219 -23.05 -7.01 -0.08
N ALA A 220 -22.47 -5.81 -0.08
CA ALA A 220 -21.22 -5.51 -0.77
C ALA A 220 -20.03 -6.31 -0.21
N LEU A 221 -20.06 -6.65 1.08
CA LEU A 221 -19.12 -7.54 1.76
C LEU A 221 -19.43 -9.04 1.57
N ASN A 222 -20.45 -9.38 0.77
CA ASN A 222 -20.89 -10.76 0.52
C ASN A 222 -21.36 -11.52 1.79
N TRP A 223 -22.02 -10.83 2.72
CA TRP A 223 -22.57 -11.47 3.91
C TRP A 223 -23.89 -12.17 3.62
N LYS A 224 -23.94 -13.49 3.83
CA LYS A 224 -25.12 -14.32 3.58
C LYS A 224 -26.25 -14.10 4.59
N ILE A 225 -25.90 -13.82 5.85
CA ILE A 225 -26.84 -13.64 6.95
C ILE A 225 -26.55 -12.30 7.60
N PHE A 226 -27.57 -11.46 7.73
CA PHE A 226 -27.46 -10.14 8.34
C PHE A 226 -28.68 -9.81 9.20
N GLY A 227 -28.43 -9.41 10.46
CA GLY A 227 -29.46 -9.15 11.46
C GLY A 227 -28.97 -8.21 12.57
N GLY A 228 -29.75 -8.05 13.64
CA GLY A 228 -29.56 -6.98 14.65
C GLY A 228 -28.12 -6.80 15.18
N LYS A 229 -27.52 -7.86 15.76
CA LYS A 229 -26.13 -7.78 16.27
C LYS A 229 -25.10 -7.46 15.17
N ALA A 230 -25.30 -8.03 13.99
CA ALA A 230 -24.43 -7.81 12.84
C ALA A 230 -24.55 -6.36 12.31
N LEU A 231 -25.75 -5.77 12.38
CA LEU A 231 -26.00 -4.36 12.07
C LEU A 231 -25.23 -3.45 13.01
N THR A 232 -25.39 -3.62 14.33
CA THR A 232 -24.65 -2.81 15.31
C THR A 232 -23.15 -2.94 15.14
N TRP A 233 -22.65 -4.17 14.93
CA TRP A 233 -21.23 -4.42 14.71
C TRP A 233 -20.71 -3.72 13.46
N LEU A 234 -21.42 -3.83 12.33
CA LEU A 234 -20.98 -3.25 11.06
C LEU A 234 -21.01 -1.71 11.12
N THR A 235 -22.05 -1.13 11.72
CA THR A 235 -22.12 0.31 11.99
C THR A 235 -20.92 0.76 12.83
N SER A 236 -20.63 0.06 13.94
CA SER A 236 -19.48 0.35 14.80
C SER A 236 -18.15 0.27 14.03
N LYS A 237 -18.01 -0.69 13.12
CA LYS A 237 -16.81 -0.83 12.27
C LYS A 237 -16.62 0.30 11.26
N VAL A 238 -17.69 0.92 10.78
CA VAL A 238 -17.58 2.14 9.97
C VAL A 238 -17.11 3.31 10.83
N TYR A 239 -17.63 3.44 12.05
CA TYR A 239 -17.16 4.46 13.00
C TYR A 239 -15.70 4.29 13.38
N ASP A 240 -15.21 3.05 13.52
CA ASP A 240 -13.80 2.74 13.76
C ASP A 240 -12.88 3.41 12.72
N LEU A 241 -13.29 3.52 11.45
CA LEU A 241 -12.52 4.18 10.38
C LEU A 241 -12.35 5.70 10.59
N LYS A 242 -13.23 6.32 11.38
CA LYS A 242 -13.15 7.73 11.80
C LYS A 242 -12.34 7.88 13.10
N THR A 243 -12.51 6.97 14.05
CA THR A 243 -12.01 7.15 15.43
C THR A 243 -10.62 6.58 15.67
N LYS A 244 -10.15 5.65 14.83
CA LYS A 244 -8.82 5.03 14.93
C LYS A 244 -7.82 5.74 14.02
N PRO A 245 -6.91 6.55 14.58
CA PRO A 245 -6.05 7.43 13.80
C PRO A 245 -4.74 6.77 13.40
N TYR A 246 -4.06 7.44 12.49
CA TYR A 246 -2.70 7.21 12.05
C TYR A 246 -1.87 8.48 12.22
N TYR A 247 -0.56 8.31 12.36
CA TYR A 247 0.40 9.40 12.26
C TYR A 247 1.59 8.98 11.39
N LEU A 248 1.84 9.75 10.32
CA LEU A 248 3.02 9.61 9.48
C LEU A 248 4.14 10.49 10.03
N ASP A 249 5.30 9.89 10.31
CA ASP A 249 6.51 10.62 10.71
C ASP A 249 7.32 11.00 9.47
N LEU A 250 7.23 12.25 9.08
CA LEU A 250 7.83 12.80 7.85
C LEU A 250 9.17 13.47 8.09
N THR A 251 9.70 13.43 9.32
CA THR A 251 10.95 14.08 9.74
C THR A 251 12.13 13.68 8.85
N GLY A 252 12.17 12.42 8.39
CA GLY A 252 13.23 11.89 7.53
C GLY A 252 13.19 12.35 6.07
N LEU A 253 12.14 13.06 5.63
CA LEU A 253 11.94 13.47 4.23
C LEU A 253 12.39 14.91 3.95
N ASN A 254 12.89 15.66 4.95
CA ASN A 254 13.37 17.04 4.82
C ASN A 254 12.36 17.99 4.13
N LEU A 255 11.06 17.81 4.40
CA LEU A 255 10.01 18.68 3.88
C LEU A 255 10.03 20.03 4.61
N LYS A 256 9.96 21.14 3.88
CA LYS A 256 10.18 22.50 4.42
C LYS A 256 9.25 22.89 5.57
N ASN A 257 8.00 22.42 5.57
CA ASN A 257 6.95 22.91 6.48
C ASN A 257 6.19 21.79 7.22
N ILE A 258 6.67 20.55 7.17
CA ILE A 258 5.95 19.41 7.78
C ILE A 258 6.92 18.33 8.29
N THR A 259 6.75 17.97 9.55
CA THR A 259 7.54 16.91 10.22
C THR A 259 6.71 15.67 10.51
N GLY A 260 5.39 15.78 10.45
CA GLY A 260 4.50 14.63 10.49
C GLY A 260 3.06 15.02 10.26
N TYR A 261 2.22 14.00 10.10
CA TYR A 261 0.84 14.20 9.68
C TYR A 261 -0.09 13.17 10.33
N GLY A 262 -1.01 13.65 11.17
CA GLY A 262 -2.02 12.85 11.85
C GLY A 262 -3.36 12.85 11.11
N PHE A 263 -3.97 11.69 10.92
CA PHE A 263 -5.26 11.58 10.22
C PHE A 263 -6.03 10.30 10.56
N SER A 264 -7.32 10.28 10.22
CA SER A 264 -8.15 9.06 10.15
C SER A 264 -8.57 8.80 8.70
N LEU A 265 -9.10 7.62 8.39
CA LEU A 265 -9.53 7.30 7.01
C LEU A 265 -10.82 8.05 6.64
N LEU A 266 -11.71 8.25 7.61
CA LEU A 266 -12.93 9.05 7.46
C LEU A 266 -12.84 10.34 8.29
N ASP A 267 -13.33 11.44 7.72
CA ASP A 267 -13.47 12.75 8.38
C ASP A 267 -14.75 12.77 9.24
N SER A 268 -15.87 12.36 8.64
CA SER A 268 -17.18 12.34 9.30
C SER A 268 -17.98 11.09 8.98
N VAL A 269 -18.75 10.66 9.96
CA VAL A 269 -19.74 9.59 9.87
C VAL A 269 -20.94 10.06 10.68
N GLU A 270 -22.04 10.34 10.00
CA GLU A 270 -23.30 10.78 10.59
C GLU A 270 -24.34 9.68 10.41
N LEU A 271 -24.97 9.26 11.50
CA LEU A 271 -25.96 8.18 11.53
C LEU A 271 -27.36 8.79 11.38
N ALA A 272 -28.11 8.28 10.40
CA ALA A 272 -29.53 8.50 10.28
C ALA A 272 -30.26 7.16 10.36
N GLU A 273 -31.22 7.06 11.26
CA GLU A 273 -32.11 5.91 11.39
C GLU A 273 -33.50 6.29 10.92
N GLY A 274 -34.12 5.41 10.13
CA GLY A 274 -35.42 5.68 9.53
C GLY A 274 -36.14 4.41 9.11
N LYS A 275 -37.15 4.56 8.26
CA LYS A 275 -37.88 3.45 7.65
C LYS A 275 -37.97 3.64 6.14
N LYS A 276 -37.72 2.57 5.39
CA LYS A 276 -37.91 2.50 3.94
C LYS A 276 -38.83 1.34 3.61
N HIS A 277 -39.95 1.65 2.92
CA HIS A 277 -41.04 0.70 2.68
C HIS A 277 -41.50 -0.04 3.97
N GLY A 278 -41.59 0.69 5.09
CA GLY A 278 -41.98 0.16 6.40
C GLY A 278 -40.90 -0.61 7.16
N GLN A 279 -39.74 -0.88 6.56
CA GLN A 279 -38.64 -1.59 7.22
C GLN A 279 -37.61 -0.62 7.84
N PRO A 280 -37.10 -0.89 9.05
CA PRO A 280 -36.02 -0.10 9.64
C PRO A 280 -34.78 -0.07 8.75
N GLU A 281 -34.28 1.14 8.50
CA GLU A 281 -33.10 1.43 7.72
C GLU A 281 -32.10 2.25 8.52
N THR A 282 -30.83 1.90 8.40
CA THR A 282 -29.70 2.59 9.02
C THR A 282 -28.79 3.08 7.89
N ILE A 283 -28.71 4.40 7.72
CA ILE A 283 -27.90 5.05 6.68
C ILE A 283 -26.82 5.89 7.36
N LEU A 284 -25.59 5.79 6.86
CA LEU A 284 -24.49 6.63 7.26
C LEU A 284 -24.18 7.66 6.18
N SER A 285 -24.13 8.95 6.51
CA SER A 285 -23.46 9.94 5.65
C SER A 285 -21.96 9.92 5.98
N VAL A 286 -21.15 9.52 5.01
CA VAL A 286 -19.70 9.32 5.18
C VAL A 286 -18.95 10.36 4.37
N LYS A 287 -17.99 11.04 5.00
CA LYS A 287 -16.99 11.88 4.33
C LYS A 287 -15.62 11.27 4.51
N PHE A 288 -14.89 11.05 3.41
CA PHE A 288 -13.51 10.60 3.46
C PHE A 288 -12.62 11.73 4.00
N SER A 289 -11.50 11.38 4.64
CA SER A 289 -10.53 12.39 5.08
C SER A 289 -9.93 13.14 3.89
N THR A 290 -9.41 14.35 4.11
CA THR A 290 -8.75 15.14 3.05
C THR A 290 -7.64 14.34 2.35
N PRO A 291 -6.70 13.66 3.07
CA PRO A 291 -5.71 12.78 2.44
C PRO A 291 -6.34 11.77 1.50
N LEU A 292 -7.36 11.06 1.96
CA LEU A 292 -7.99 10.02 1.15
C LEU A 292 -8.78 10.62 -0.02
N SER A 293 -9.44 11.76 0.17
CA SER A 293 -10.19 12.46 -0.88
C SER A 293 -9.29 12.94 -2.00
N VAL A 294 -8.18 13.61 -1.67
CA VAL A 294 -7.18 14.06 -2.65
C VAL A 294 -6.66 12.88 -3.46
N GLN A 295 -6.36 11.75 -2.78
CA GLN A 295 -5.91 10.53 -3.43
C GLN A 295 -6.94 9.93 -4.38
N LEU A 296 -8.22 9.91 -3.99
CA LEU A 296 -9.30 9.41 -4.84
C LEU A 296 -9.53 10.30 -6.07
N LEU A 297 -9.31 11.61 -5.94
CA LEU A 297 -9.65 12.59 -6.97
C LEU A 297 -8.52 12.89 -7.95
N ASP A 298 -7.32 13.17 -7.45
CA ASP A 298 -6.19 13.58 -8.29
C ASP A 298 -5.70 12.42 -9.15
N ARG A 299 -5.87 11.18 -8.67
CA ARG A 299 -5.10 10.04 -9.20
C ARG A 299 -5.81 9.20 -10.23
N HIS A 300 -7.04 9.54 -10.63
CA HIS A 300 -7.85 8.74 -11.57
C HIS A 300 -7.89 7.25 -11.17
N ALA A 301 -7.65 6.96 -9.89
CA ALA A 301 -7.40 5.64 -9.38
C ALA A 301 -8.75 4.97 -9.17
N VAL A 302 -9.06 4.13 -10.13
CA VAL A 302 -10.17 3.18 -10.17
C VAL A 302 -10.36 2.58 -8.79
N SER A 303 -11.56 2.76 -8.21
CA SER A 303 -11.96 2.05 -6.99
C SER A 303 -11.56 0.58 -7.14
N ARG A 304 -10.93 0.03 -6.10
CA ARG A 304 -10.52 -1.38 -6.11
C ARG A 304 -11.74 -2.24 -6.46
N PRO A 305 -11.59 -3.31 -7.27
CA PRO A 305 -12.69 -4.19 -7.60
C PRO A 305 -13.39 -4.66 -6.33
N ILE A 306 -14.72 -4.68 -6.32
CA ILE A 306 -15.50 -5.04 -5.12
C ILE A 306 -15.12 -6.42 -4.58
N GLU A 307 -14.64 -7.30 -5.45
CA GLU A 307 -14.17 -8.66 -5.16
C GLU A 307 -13.00 -8.66 -4.16
N ILE A 308 -12.23 -7.57 -4.04
CA ILE A 308 -11.19 -7.48 -3.02
C ILE A 308 -11.78 -7.59 -1.61
N ALA A 309 -12.98 -7.07 -1.40
CA ALA A 309 -13.68 -7.12 -0.12
C ALA A 309 -14.20 -8.54 0.19
N HIS A 310 -14.22 -9.45 -0.80
CA HIS A 310 -14.71 -10.82 -0.67
C HIS A 310 -13.60 -11.82 -0.31
N ILE A 311 -12.33 -11.39 -0.26
CA ILE A 311 -11.23 -12.23 0.21
C ILE A 311 -11.44 -12.56 1.69
N HIS A 312 -11.61 -13.84 2.02
CA HIS A 312 -11.90 -14.31 3.37
C HIS A 312 -10.65 -14.24 4.25
N SER A 313 -9.52 -14.76 3.77
CA SER A 313 -8.28 -14.79 4.54
C SER A 313 -7.71 -13.39 4.74
N GLU A 314 -7.57 -12.96 6.00
CA GLU A 314 -6.94 -11.68 6.34
C GLU A 314 -5.50 -11.58 5.79
N LEU A 315 -4.77 -12.69 5.84
CA LEU A 315 -3.41 -12.77 5.31
C LEU A 315 -3.39 -12.67 3.78
N ALA A 316 -4.32 -13.33 3.08
CA ALA A 316 -4.42 -13.21 1.62
C ALA A 316 -4.69 -11.77 1.20
N PHE A 317 -5.61 -11.10 1.90
CA PHE A 317 -5.93 -9.70 1.64
C PHE A 317 -4.70 -8.79 1.82
N LEU A 318 -3.95 -8.93 2.93
CA LEU A 318 -2.71 -8.16 3.13
C LEU A 318 -1.65 -8.44 2.07
N ILE A 319 -1.48 -9.71 1.68
CA ILE A 319 -0.57 -10.09 0.62
C ILE A 319 -0.98 -9.42 -0.69
N ARG A 320 -2.27 -9.44 -1.07
CA ARG A 320 -2.76 -8.77 -2.28
C ARG A 320 -2.45 -7.27 -2.25
N LEU A 321 -2.75 -6.59 -1.15
CA LEU A 321 -2.45 -5.16 -1.01
C LEU A 321 -0.96 -4.84 -1.19
N PHE A 322 -0.10 -5.77 -0.79
CA PHE A 322 1.34 -5.62 -0.89
C PHE A 322 1.89 -5.94 -2.29
N ILE A 323 1.48 -7.06 -2.89
CA ILE A 323 2.06 -7.55 -4.15
C ILE A 323 1.43 -6.91 -5.40
N GLU A 324 0.12 -6.61 -5.40
CA GLU A 324 -0.58 -6.17 -6.61
C GLU A 324 0.06 -4.90 -7.24
N PRO A 325 0.40 -3.85 -6.47
CA PRO A 325 1.09 -2.68 -7.04
C PRO A 325 2.48 -3.01 -7.59
N ILE A 326 3.22 -3.93 -6.94
CA ILE A 326 4.56 -4.36 -7.36
C ILE A 326 4.45 -5.08 -8.71
N LEU A 327 3.51 -6.02 -8.83
CA LEU A 327 3.31 -6.82 -10.02
C LEU A 327 2.89 -5.98 -11.23
N ILE A 328 2.04 -4.97 -11.01
CA ILE A 328 1.63 -4.03 -12.06
C ILE A 328 2.83 -3.20 -12.52
N GLY A 329 3.64 -2.68 -11.59
CA GLY A 329 4.87 -1.93 -11.91
C GLY A 329 5.94 -2.76 -12.64
N LEU A 330 6.03 -4.06 -12.35
CA LEU A 330 6.93 -4.99 -13.06
C LEU A 330 6.46 -5.34 -14.48
N ASN A 331 5.19 -5.07 -14.81
CA ASN A 331 4.57 -5.30 -16.11
C ASN A 331 4.96 -6.63 -16.81
N GLY A 332 4.81 -7.75 -16.10
CA GLY A 332 5.15 -9.09 -16.60
C GLY A 332 6.43 -9.69 -16.00
N GLY A 333 7.24 -8.88 -15.30
CA GLY A 333 8.32 -9.37 -14.46
C GLY A 333 7.83 -10.19 -13.26
N GLU A 334 8.72 -11.03 -12.75
CA GLU A 334 8.44 -11.88 -11.59
C GLU A 334 8.94 -11.24 -10.29
N TYR A 335 8.11 -11.29 -9.25
CA TYR A 335 8.44 -10.87 -7.91
C TYR A 335 8.72 -12.09 -7.02
N ASN A 336 9.83 -12.04 -6.30
CA ASN A 336 10.28 -13.11 -5.41
C ASN A 336 10.63 -12.55 -4.02
N LYS A 337 10.14 -13.19 -2.95
CA LYS A 337 10.46 -12.81 -1.56
C LYS A 337 10.37 -14.00 -0.62
N THR A 338 11.30 -14.12 0.33
CA THR A 338 11.22 -15.17 1.37
C THR A 338 9.98 -14.96 2.26
N LEU A 339 9.38 -16.05 2.78
CA LEU A 339 8.23 -15.93 3.68
C LEU A 339 8.61 -15.21 4.99
N THR A 340 9.84 -15.37 5.47
CA THR A 340 10.36 -14.68 6.65
C THR A 340 10.41 -13.17 6.45
N ASP A 341 10.88 -12.72 5.29
CA ASP A 341 10.90 -11.28 5.01
C ASP A 341 9.50 -10.75 4.73
N LEU A 342 8.64 -11.54 4.08
CA LEU A 342 7.25 -11.14 3.85
C LEU A 342 6.48 -10.93 5.18
N ILE A 343 6.76 -11.71 6.23
CA ILE A 343 6.21 -11.48 7.58
C ILE A 343 6.59 -10.08 8.10
N LYS A 344 7.83 -9.64 7.86
CA LYS A 344 8.33 -8.32 8.28
C LYS A 344 7.71 -7.20 7.45
N GLU A 345 7.68 -7.36 6.13
CA GLU A 345 7.12 -6.37 5.19
C GLU A 345 5.62 -6.14 5.42
N LEU A 346 4.87 -7.20 5.72
CA LEU A 346 3.45 -7.11 6.09
C LEU A 346 3.24 -6.66 7.54
N SER A 347 4.31 -6.50 8.33
CA SER A 347 4.25 -6.15 9.76
C SER A 347 3.26 -7.03 10.54
N LEU A 348 3.34 -8.35 10.32
CA LEU A 348 2.41 -9.28 10.96
C LEU A 348 2.64 -9.35 12.48
N PRO A 349 1.56 -9.45 13.28
CA PRO A 349 1.69 -9.60 14.73
C PRO A 349 2.46 -10.87 15.07
N ALA A 350 3.23 -10.85 16.16
CA ALA A 350 4.00 -12.00 16.60
C ALA A 350 3.11 -13.24 16.76
N ALA A 351 3.54 -14.35 16.15
CA ALA A 351 2.85 -15.62 16.23
C ALA A 351 3.85 -16.77 16.27
N GLY A 352 3.57 -17.81 17.07
CA GLY A 352 4.49 -18.93 17.28
C GLY A 352 4.87 -19.66 15.99
N TRP A 353 3.99 -19.67 14.98
CA TRP A 353 4.26 -20.30 13.68
C TRP A 353 5.33 -19.57 12.85
N HIS A 354 5.66 -18.32 13.17
CA HIS A 354 6.70 -17.55 12.47
C HIS A 354 8.07 -18.23 12.57
N GLY A 355 8.36 -18.95 13.66
CA GLY A 355 9.64 -19.63 13.86
C GLY A 355 9.84 -20.90 13.03
N TYR A 356 8.77 -21.48 12.45
CA TYR A 356 8.82 -22.79 11.82
C TYR A 356 8.61 -22.72 10.30
N LYS A 357 9.67 -23.03 9.53
CA LYS A 357 9.68 -22.98 8.04
C LYS A 357 8.46 -23.67 7.41
N ASN A 358 8.14 -24.89 7.85
CA ASN A 358 7.01 -25.64 7.30
C ASN A 358 5.64 -25.08 7.72
N LYS A 359 5.52 -24.48 8.90
CA LYS A 359 4.29 -23.81 9.32
C LYS A 359 4.06 -22.53 8.52
N ARG A 360 5.12 -21.75 8.23
CA ARG A 360 5.04 -20.61 7.31
C ARG A 360 4.49 -21.04 5.95
N LYS A 361 5.07 -22.08 5.32
CA LYS A 361 4.56 -22.64 4.06
C LYS A 361 3.08 -23.01 4.14
N GLN A 362 2.69 -23.73 5.19
CA GLN A 362 1.31 -24.19 5.36
C GLN A 362 0.32 -23.01 5.45
N ILE A 363 0.64 -22.00 6.24
CA ILE A 363 -0.25 -20.85 6.50
C ILE A 363 -0.31 -19.93 5.28
N PHE A 364 0.84 -19.55 4.71
CA PHE A 364 0.87 -18.76 3.48
C PHE A 364 0.24 -19.53 2.32
N GLY A 365 0.49 -20.83 2.19
CA GLY A 365 -0.08 -21.65 1.12
C GLY A 365 -1.62 -21.70 1.15
N LYS A 366 -2.23 -21.67 2.34
CA LYS A 366 -3.69 -21.51 2.46
C LYS A 366 -4.17 -20.15 1.97
N ALA A 367 -3.46 -19.07 2.31
CA ALA A 367 -3.80 -17.72 1.86
C ALA A 367 -3.63 -17.55 0.33
N LEU A 368 -2.55 -18.08 -0.25
CA LEU A 368 -2.28 -17.93 -1.69
C LEU A 368 -3.27 -18.68 -2.59
N LYS A 369 -3.86 -19.78 -2.11
CA LYS A 369 -4.92 -20.48 -2.85
C LYS A 369 -6.11 -19.57 -3.17
N GLU A 370 -6.43 -18.66 -2.25
CA GLU A 370 -7.51 -17.69 -2.45
C GLU A 370 -7.12 -16.56 -3.40
N LEU A 371 -5.82 -16.22 -3.50
CA LEU A 371 -5.35 -15.17 -4.40
C LEU A 371 -5.28 -15.59 -5.87
N ASN A 372 -4.98 -16.86 -6.14
CA ASN A 372 -4.91 -17.38 -7.51
C ASN A 372 -6.25 -17.34 -8.26
N THR A 373 -7.38 -17.12 -7.57
CA THR A 373 -8.70 -16.94 -8.19
C THR A 373 -9.06 -15.48 -8.43
N GLN A 374 -8.20 -14.54 -8.03
CA GLN A 374 -8.45 -13.11 -8.08
C GLN A 374 -7.81 -12.47 -9.30
N LYS A 375 -8.53 -11.51 -9.90
CA LYS A 375 -7.99 -10.60 -10.91
C LYS A 375 -7.48 -9.33 -10.24
N THR A 376 -6.41 -8.78 -10.79
CA THR A 376 -5.93 -7.45 -10.45
C THR A 376 -6.97 -6.40 -10.82
N VAL A 377 -6.77 -5.21 -10.27
CA VAL A 377 -7.46 -3.97 -10.61
C VAL A 377 -7.49 -3.63 -12.12
N ASP A 378 -6.52 -4.08 -12.92
CA ASP A 378 -6.51 -3.93 -14.38
C ASP A 378 -7.03 -5.17 -15.14
N GLY A 379 -7.60 -6.14 -14.42
CA GLY A 379 -8.26 -7.32 -14.98
C GLY A 379 -7.34 -8.51 -15.28
N ARG A 380 -6.02 -8.39 -15.08
CA ARG A 380 -5.06 -9.49 -15.28
C ARG A 380 -5.13 -10.50 -14.12
N PRO A 381 -4.97 -11.81 -14.35
CA PRO A 381 -4.90 -12.76 -13.24
C PRO A 381 -3.55 -12.63 -12.50
N MET A 382 -3.57 -12.78 -11.18
CA MET A 382 -2.35 -12.92 -10.38
C MET A 382 -1.98 -14.40 -10.27
N ILE A 383 -0.76 -14.75 -10.66
CA ILE A 383 -0.21 -16.10 -10.50
C ILE A 383 0.74 -16.06 -9.31
N VAL A 384 0.38 -16.73 -8.22
CA VAL A 384 1.14 -16.78 -6.97
C VAL A 384 1.44 -18.22 -6.53
N SER A 385 2.68 -18.50 -6.17
CA SER A 385 3.14 -19.82 -5.73
C SER A 385 4.10 -19.72 -4.53
N ILE A 386 4.37 -20.87 -3.91
CA ILE A 386 5.43 -21.00 -2.91
C ILE A 386 6.46 -22.00 -3.42
N GLU A 387 7.68 -21.54 -3.59
CA GLU A 387 8.80 -22.31 -4.12
C GLU A 387 9.86 -22.55 -3.06
N LYS A 388 10.70 -23.57 -3.30
CA LYS A 388 11.78 -23.92 -2.38
C LYS A 388 12.92 -22.91 -2.55
N GLY A 389 13.13 -22.05 -1.57
CA GLY A 389 14.32 -21.21 -1.46
C GLY A 389 15.44 -21.88 -0.66
N LEU A 390 16.63 -21.28 -0.73
CA LEU A 390 17.86 -21.73 -0.06
C LEU A 390 17.64 -21.90 1.46
N TYR A 391 17.22 -20.83 2.13
CA TYR A 391 17.09 -20.78 3.60
C TYR A 391 15.63 -20.88 4.06
N ASP A 392 14.69 -20.32 3.30
CA ASP A 392 13.26 -20.34 3.59
C ASP A 392 12.45 -20.73 2.35
N TRP A 393 11.15 -20.97 2.52
CA TRP A 393 10.22 -20.95 1.40
C TRP A 393 10.13 -19.54 0.81
N MET A 394 9.91 -19.45 -0.48
CA MET A 394 9.86 -18.20 -1.23
C MET A 394 8.47 -18.03 -1.84
N LEU A 395 7.85 -16.87 -1.65
CA LEU A 395 6.71 -16.45 -2.43
C LEU A 395 7.21 -15.99 -3.80
N THR A 396 6.60 -16.53 -4.84
CA THR A 396 6.83 -16.16 -6.23
C THR A 396 5.51 -15.65 -6.81
N ALA A 397 5.55 -14.52 -7.49
CA ALA A 397 4.35 -13.87 -8.01
C ALA A 397 4.61 -13.21 -9.36
N LYS A 398 3.66 -13.32 -10.29
CA LYS A 398 3.66 -12.63 -11.59
C LYS A 398 2.26 -12.35 -12.08
N LEU A 399 2.12 -11.44 -13.05
CA LEU A 399 0.86 -11.25 -13.77
C LEU A 399 0.75 -12.29 -14.89
N GLY A 400 -0.42 -12.87 -15.06
CA GLY A 400 -0.71 -13.70 -16.23
C GLY A 400 -0.94 -12.86 -17.49
N GLY A 401 -0.98 -13.55 -18.64
CA GLY A 401 -1.26 -12.93 -19.94
C GLY A 401 -2.65 -12.29 -20.00
N LYS A 402 -2.84 -11.32 -20.92
CA LYS A 402 -4.13 -10.65 -21.13
C LYS A 402 -5.16 -11.67 -21.62
N GLU A 403 -6.13 -12.04 -20.78
CA GLU A 403 -7.43 -12.47 -21.30
C GLU A 403 -8.20 -11.23 -21.72
N LYS A 404 -8.75 -11.23 -22.95
CA LYS A 404 -9.64 -10.15 -23.43
C LYS A 404 -10.80 -9.99 -22.44
N CYS A 405 -10.77 -8.93 -21.65
CA CYS A 405 -11.86 -8.64 -20.72
C CYS A 405 -12.98 -7.92 -21.48
N LEU A 406 -14.15 -8.56 -21.53
CA LEU A 406 -15.42 -8.08 -22.11
C LEU A 406 -15.62 -6.58 -21.93
N GLU A 407 -15.99 -5.93 -23.03
CA GLU A 407 -16.46 -4.55 -23.05
C GLU A 407 -17.72 -4.44 -22.19
N LEU A 408 -17.67 -3.64 -21.14
CA LEU A 408 -18.87 -3.14 -20.48
C LEU A 408 -19.55 -2.25 -21.50
N GLN A 409 -20.55 -2.79 -22.20
CA GLN A 409 -21.49 -2.00 -22.98
C GLN A 409 -22.16 -1.01 -22.02
N THR A 410 -21.74 0.25 -22.07
CA THR A 410 -22.60 1.34 -21.62
C THR A 410 -23.79 1.34 -22.57
N ALA A 411 -24.95 0.90 -22.08
CA ALA A 411 -26.20 1.11 -22.79
C ALA A 411 -26.31 2.61 -23.09
N GLY A 412 -26.15 2.98 -24.37
CA GLY A 412 -26.36 4.35 -24.82
C GLY A 412 -27.79 4.78 -24.52
N PRO A 413 -28.05 6.09 -24.39
CA PRO A 413 -29.39 6.58 -24.14
C PRO A 413 -30.30 6.10 -25.27
N ALA A 414 -31.45 5.55 -24.90
CA ALA A 414 -32.50 5.19 -25.85
C ALA A 414 -32.77 6.43 -26.71
N LYS A 415 -32.55 6.31 -28.03
CA LYS A 415 -33.05 7.30 -28.97
C LYS A 415 -34.57 7.30 -28.85
N GLU A 416 -35.11 8.32 -28.18
CA GLU A 416 -36.47 8.74 -28.42
C GLU A 416 -36.59 9.01 -29.93
N LYS A 417 -37.25 8.11 -30.64
CA LYS A 417 -37.81 8.42 -31.94
C LYS A 417 -39.00 9.34 -31.69
N ALA A 418 -38.73 10.64 -31.80
CA ALA A 418 -39.74 11.57 -32.26
C ALA A 418 -39.97 11.35 -33.77
N ALA A 419 -41.26 11.33 -34.14
CA ALA A 419 -41.87 11.66 -35.43
C ALA A 419 -42.74 10.54 -36.02
N GLY A 420 -44.03 10.86 -36.18
CA GLY A 420 -45.01 10.15 -37.00
C GLY A 420 -46.33 9.99 -36.30
#